data_AF-A0A060C7H6-F1
#
_entry.id   AF-A0A060C7H6-F1
#
_cell.length_a   1.000
_cell.length_b   1.000
_cell.length_c   1.000
_cell.angle_alpha   90.00
_cell.angle_beta   90.00
_cell.angle_gamma   90.00
#
_symmetry.space_group_name_H-M   'P 1'
#
loop_
_entity.id
_entity.type
_entity.pdbx_description
1 polymer ?
#
loop_
_entity_poly.entity_id
_entity_poly.type
_entity_poly.pdbx_seq_one_letter_code
_entity_poly.pdbx_strand_id
1 'polypeptide(L)'
;GPLYSRKADYSLWGEKITSMVVYNQSFQIGFYEYFCLCEDLKAQPLPTLYAGLNCQLRSKNSLAIDSNEFKENVIQNYLDLIEFANGNPELNKWAALRARMGHPAAFGLK
;
A
#
# COMPACT_ATOMS: atom_id res chain seq x y z
N GLY A 1 5.61 8.76 -2.10
CA GLY A 1 5.54 10.14 -1.58
C GLY A 1 6.75 10.46 -0.72
N PRO A 2 6.98 11.74 -0.38
CA PRO A 2 8.13 12.13 0.43
C PRO A 2 8.10 11.49 1.83
N LEU A 3 9.26 11.22 2.42
CA LEU A 3 9.36 10.51 3.71
C LEU A 3 8.69 11.27 4.85
N TYR A 4 8.84 12.59 4.91
CA TYR A 4 8.31 13.42 6.00
C TYR A 4 6.77 13.44 6.07
N SER A 5 6.07 13.05 5.00
CA SER A 5 4.60 12.98 4.98
C SER A 5 4.07 11.61 5.40
N ARG A 6 4.93 10.61 5.61
CA ARG A 6 4.52 9.24 5.97
C ARG A 6 4.35 9.17 7.49
N LYS A 7 3.10 9.10 7.96
CA LYS A 7 2.80 9.00 9.39
C LYS A 7 3.06 7.57 9.86
N ALA A 8 3.95 7.41 10.83
CA ALA A 8 4.21 6.12 11.46
C ALA A 8 2.95 5.60 12.17
N ASP A 9 2.80 4.28 12.22
CA ASP A 9 1.69 3.61 12.88
C ASP A 9 2.17 2.42 13.72
N TYR A 10 1.30 1.95 14.58
CA TYR A 10 1.54 0.83 15.47
C TYR A 10 1.79 -0.47 14.70
N SER A 11 2.78 -1.27 15.15
CA SER A 11 3.03 -2.59 14.57
C SER A 11 2.34 -3.70 15.38
N LEU A 12 1.55 -4.53 14.70
CA LEU A 12 0.87 -5.69 15.32
C LEU A 12 1.83 -6.69 15.94
N TRP A 13 3.02 -6.82 15.36
CA TRP A 13 4.05 -7.71 15.90
C TRP A 13 4.66 -7.18 17.20
N GLY A 14 4.41 -5.91 17.54
CA GLY A 14 4.70 -5.31 18.82
C GLY A 14 3.74 -5.72 19.95
N GLU A 15 2.53 -6.21 19.66
CA GLU A 15 1.49 -6.50 20.68
C GLU A 15 1.95 -7.56 21.69
N LYS A 16 2.81 -8.49 21.28
CA LYS A 16 3.28 -9.61 22.12
C LYS A 16 4.59 -9.33 22.84
N ILE A 17 5.15 -8.13 22.70
CA ILE A 17 6.43 -7.78 23.29
C ILE A 17 6.19 -7.24 24.70
N THR A 18 6.77 -7.89 25.71
CA THR A 18 6.64 -7.52 27.12
C THR A 18 7.71 -6.52 27.60
N SER A 19 8.69 -6.19 26.77
CA SER A 19 9.70 -5.17 27.08
C SER A 19 9.12 -3.77 26.96
N MET A 20 9.65 -2.83 27.74
CA MET A 20 9.25 -1.40 27.71
C MET A 20 9.49 -0.70 26.36
N VAL A 21 10.21 -1.33 25.44
CA VAL A 21 10.46 -0.84 24.08
C VAL A 21 9.75 -1.75 23.09
N VAL A 22 8.89 -1.15 22.27
CA VAL A 22 8.10 -1.80 21.23
C VAL A 22 8.41 -1.12 19.90
N TYR A 23 8.42 -1.85 18.79
CA TYR A 23 8.66 -1.25 17.47
C TYR A 23 7.37 -0.87 16.75
N ASN A 24 7.47 0.14 15.89
CA ASN A 24 6.38 0.69 15.10
C ASN A 24 6.67 0.52 13.59
N GLN A 25 5.64 0.65 12.78
CA GLN A 25 5.76 0.75 11.32
C GLN A 25 6.01 2.21 10.94
N SER A 26 7.21 2.50 10.44
CA SER A 26 7.57 3.86 9.99
C SER A 26 7.02 4.20 8.60
N PHE A 27 6.64 3.19 7.82
CA PHE A 27 6.29 3.30 6.39
C PHE A 27 7.36 3.95 5.50
N GLN A 28 8.63 3.97 5.94
CA GLN A 28 9.73 4.44 5.08
C GLN A 28 9.95 3.54 3.86
N ILE A 29 9.58 2.26 3.97
CA ILE A 29 9.50 1.32 2.84
C ILE A 29 8.02 1.07 2.57
N GLY A 30 7.57 1.43 1.38
CA GLY A 30 6.20 1.20 0.90
C GLY A 30 6.20 0.53 -0.48
N PHE A 31 5.04 0.55 -1.15
CA PHE A 31 4.88 -0.14 -2.43
C PHE A 31 5.89 0.27 -3.49
N TYR A 32 6.23 1.56 -3.59
CA TYR A 32 7.23 2.03 -4.56
C TYR A 32 8.59 1.35 -4.33
N GLU A 33 9.09 1.36 -3.10
CA GLU A 33 10.38 0.76 -2.78
C GLU A 33 10.36 -0.77 -2.99
N TYR A 34 9.23 -1.45 -2.70
CA TYR A 34 9.07 -2.87 -3.00
C TYR A 34 9.00 -3.17 -4.51
N PHE A 35 8.37 -2.32 -5.31
CA PHE A 35 8.35 -2.49 -6.76
C PHE A 35 9.74 -2.33 -7.37
N CYS A 36 10.51 -1.32 -6.95
CA CYS A 36 11.92 -1.18 -7.35
C CYS A 36 12.74 -2.42 -6.96
N LEU A 37 12.56 -2.93 -5.74
CA LEU A 37 13.23 -4.15 -5.30
C LEU A 37 12.85 -5.36 -6.18
N CYS A 38 11.58 -5.49 -6.58
CA CYS A 38 11.16 -6.54 -7.49
C CYS A 38 11.84 -6.42 -8.87
N GLU A 39 11.99 -5.22 -9.42
CA GLU A 39 12.73 -5.00 -10.67
C GLU A 39 14.19 -5.42 -10.54
N ASP A 40 14.87 -4.97 -9.47
CA ASP A 40 16.27 -5.29 -9.19
C ASP A 40 16.50 -6.81 -9.06
N LEU A 41 15.56 -7.50 -8.41
CA LEU A 41 15.58 -8.95 -8.22
C LEU A 41 15.02 -9.75 -9.40
N LYS A 42 14.50 -9.09 -10.44
CA LYS A 42 13.73 -9.72 -11.54
C LYS A 42 12.57 -10.59 -11.03
N ALA A 43 11.96 -10.17 -9.93
CA ALA A 43 10.80 -10.80 -9.32
C ALA A 43 9.50 -10.14 -9.79
N GLN A 44 8.39 -10.87 -9.68
CA GLN A 44 7.06 -10.29 -9.90
C GLN A 44 6.48 -9.82 -8.58
N PRO A 45 5.98 -8.56 -8.49
CA PRO A 45 5.35 -8.07 -7.28
C PRO A 45 3.94 -8.68 -7.11
N LEU A 46 3.58 -9.01 -5.86
CA LEU A 46 2.25 -9.46 -5.48
C LEU A 46 1.77 -8.64 -4.25
N PRO A 47 1.30 -7.40 -4.44
CA PRO A 47 0.88 -6.54 -3.35
C PRO A 47 -0.40 -7.06 -2.69
N THR A 48 -0.43 -7.05 -1.36
CA THR A 48 -1.63 -7.39 -0.56
C THR A 48 -2.25 -6.12 -0.01
N LEU A 49 -3.57 -5.95 -0.19
CA LEU A 49 -4.31 -4.80 0.30
C LEU A 49 -5.48 -5.23 1.18
N TYR A 50 -6.08 -4.26 1.86
CA TYR A 50 -7.22 -4.46 2.73
C TYR A 50 -8.46 -4.86 1.93
N ALA A 51 -9.10 -5.97 2.31
CA ALA A 51 -10.28 -6.51 1.61
C ALA A 51 -11.61 -6.20 2.32
N GLY A 52 -11.68 -5.14 3.13
CA GLY A 52 -12.90 -4.80 3.89
C GLY A 52 -13.11 -5.62 5.16
N LEU A 53 -12.13 -6.44 5.55
CA LEU A 53 -12.20 -7.37 6.68
C LEU A 53 -10.96 -7.25 7.54
N ASN A 54 -11.16 -7.17 8.85
CA ASN A 54 -10.07 -7.18 9.82
C ASN A 54 -9.71 -8.61 10.23
N CYS A 55 -8.57 -8.75 10.93
CA CYS A 55 -8.25 -10.01 11.60
C CYS A 55 -9.36 -10.35 12.60
N GLN A 56 -10.05 -11.47 12.37
CA GLN A 56 -11.27 -11.87 13.09
C GLN A 56 -11.02 -12.14 14.59
N LEU A 57 -9.76 -12.42 14.96
CA LEU A 57 -9.37 -12.54 16.37
C LEU A 57 -9.35 -11.20 17.11
N ARG A 58 -9.22 -10.07 16.40
CA ARG A 58 -9.11 -8.72 16.99
C ARG A 58 -10.37 -7.88 16.82
N SER A 59 -11.10 -8.08 15.72
CA SER A 59 -12.32 -7.33 15.45
C SER A 59 -13.28 -8.16 14.61
N LYS A 60 -14.58 -8.06 14.94
CA LYS A 60 -15.68 -8.60 14.14
C LYS A 60 -16.19 -7.60 13.10
N ASN A 61 -15.58 -6.41 13.01
CA ASN A 61 -16.01 -5.38 12.08
C ASN A 61 -15.61 -5.75 10.66
N SER A 62 -16.57 -5.62 9.76
CA SER A 62 -16.42 -5.81 8.31
C SER A 62 -17.21 -4.73 7.58
N LEU A 63 -16.72 -4.31 6.43
CA LEU A 63 -17.48 -3.45 5.53
C LEU A 63 -18.46 -4.30 4.72
N ALA A 64 -19.71 -3.82 4.57
CA ALA A 64 -20.66 -4.42 3.66
C ALA A 64 -20.21 -4.18 2.21
N ILE A 65 -20.25 -5.21 1.36
CA ILE A 65 -19.67 -5.18 0.00
C ILE A 65 -20.31 -4.10 -0.88
N ASP A 66 -21.60 -3.84 -0.69
CA ASP A 66 -22.40 -2.86 -1.45
C ASP A 66 -22.30 -1.43 -0.87
N SER A 67 -21.69 -1.27 0.30
CA SER A 67 -21.55 0.03 0.96
C SER A 67 -20.65 0.99 0.17
N ASN A 68 -20.91 2.29 0.32
CA ASN A 68 -20.03 3.32 -0.22
C ASN A 68 -18.64 3.26 0.42
N GLU A 69 -18.55 2.92 1.71
CA GLU A 69 -17.28 2.76 2.41
C GLU A 69 -16.41 1.66 1.80
N PHE A 70 -17.00 0.53 1.37
CA PHE A 70 -16.26 -0.52 0.66
C PHE A 70 -15.76 -0.03 -0.69
N LYS A 71 -16.59 0.69 -1.45
CA LYS A 71 -16.19 1.27 -2.74
C LYS A 71 -15.03 2.25 -2.58
N GLU A 72 -15.14 3.17 -1.64
CA GLU A 72 -14.17 4.25 -1.41
C GLU A 72 -12.87 3.75 -0.77
N ASN A 73 -12.94 2.83 0.19
CA ASN A 73 -11.77 2.43 0.98
C ASN A 73 -11.17 1.08 0.58
N VAL A 74 -11.89 0.26 -0.20
CA VAL A 74 -11.36 -1.00 -0.72
C VAL A 74 -11.12 -0.85 -2.21
N ILE A 75 -12.19 -0.75 -3.01
CA ILE A 75 -12.08 -0.78 -4.48
C ILE A 75 -11.18 0.35 -4.99
N GLN A 76 -11.40 1.59 -4.55
CA GLN A 76 -10.61 2.72 -5.02
C GLN A 76 -9.11 2.58 -4.67
N ASN A 77 -8.77 2.03 -3.50
CA ASN A 77 -7.37 1.80 -3.13
C ASN A 77 -6.67 0.78 -4.05
N TYR A 78 -7.39 -0.27 -4.49
CA TYR A 78 -6.86 -1.20 -5.49
C TYR A 78 -6.67 -0.52 -6.84
N LEU A 79 -7.67 0.23 -7.32
CA LEU A 79 -7.59 0.97 -8.59
C LEU A 79 -6.45 1.99 -8.55
N ASP A 80 -6.30 2.72 -7.45
CA ASP A 80 -5.23 3.70 -7.25
C ASP A 80 -3.85 3.05 -7.31
N LEU A 81 -3.67 1.86 -6.72
CA LEU A 81 -2.41 1.12 -6.82
C LEU A 81 -2.15 0.62 -8.23
N ILE A 82 -3.17 0.09 -8.93
CA ILE A 82 -3.05 -0.37 -10.32
C ILE A 82 -2.67 0.79 -11.22
N GLU A 83 -3.32 1.94 -11.08
CA GLU A 83 -3.01 3.16 -11.84
C GLU A 83 -1.63 3.70 -11.50
N PHE A 84 -1.21 3.66 -10.23
CA PHE A 84 0.16 3.98 -9.85
C PHE A 84 1.16 3.05 -10.53
N ALA A 85 0.91 1.74 -10.56
CA ALA A 85 1.84 0.74 -11.07
C ALA A 85 1.91 0.70 -12.60
N ASN A 86 0.78 0.88 -13.29
CA ASN A 86 0.65 0.60 -14.72
C ASN A 86 0.16 1.79 -15.56
N GLY A 87 -0.44 2.81 -14.95
CA GLY A 87 -1.07 3.91 -15.68
C GLY A 87 -0.08 4.75 -16.49
N ASN A 88 -0.63 5.53 -17.42
CA ASN A 88 0.11 6.54 -18.21
C ASN A 88 0.30 7.82 -17.37
N PRO A 89 1.55 8.28 -17.13
CA PRO A 89 1.83 9.50 -16.38
C PRO A 89 1.19 10.78 -16.91
N GLU A 90 0.83 10.86 -18.19
CA GLU A 90 0.19 12.04 -18.79
C GLU A 90 -1.31 12.12 -18.51
N LEU A 91 -1.95 10.96 -18.24
CA LEU A 91 -3.40 10.83 -18.14
C LEU A 91 -3.88 10.55 -16.72
N ASN A 92 -3.03 9.97 -15.87
CA ASN A 92 -3.41 9.54 -14.52
C ASN A 92 -2.54 10.19 -13.44
N LYS A 93 -3.19 10.75 -12.40
CA LYS A 93 -2.52 11.42 -11.28
C LYS A 93 -1.53 10.54 -10.50
N TRP A 94 -1.81 9.24 -10.39
CA TRP A 94 -0.99 8.27 -9.66
C TRP A 94 0.22 7.84 -10.48
N ALA A 95 0.03 7.55 -11.77
CA ALA A 95 1.16 7.34 -12.68
C ALA A 95 2.05 8.60 -12.79
N ALA A 96 1.45 9.80 -12.79
CA ALA A 96 2.19 11.05 -12.75
C ALA A 96 3.01 11.18 -11.45
N LEU A 97 2.48 10.71 -10.33
CA LEU A 97 3.21 10.66 -9.06
C LEU A 97 4.38 9.68 -9.14
N ARG A 98 4.19 8.48 -9.70
CA ARG A 98 5.26 7.50 -9.95
C ARG A 98 6.40 8.13 -10.77
N ALA A 99 6.05 8.81 -11.87
CA ALA A 99 7.02 9.53 -12.71
C ALA A 99 7.78 10.62 -11.94
N ARG A 100 7.08 11.45 -11.16
CA ARG A 100 7.72 12.49 -10.31
C ARG A 100 8.62 11.91 -9.22
N MET A 101 8.37 10.68 -8.79
CA MET A 101 9.21 9.96 -7.83
C MET A 101 10.48 9.36 -8.46
N GLY A 102 10.67 9.53 -9.78
CA GLY A 102 11.86 9.08 -10.50
C GLY A 102 11.65 7.83 -11.36
N HIS A 103 10.42 7.31 -11.46
CA HIS A 103 10.13 6.10 -12.23
C HIS A 103 8.98 6.32 -13.23
N PRO A 104 9.27 6.86 -14.42
CA PRO A 104 8.22 7.11 -15.43
C PRO A 104 7.66 5.83 -16.05
N ALA A 105 8.47 4.77 -16.14
CA ALA A 105 8.06 3.49 -16.71
C ALA A 105 7.01 2.79 -15.85
N ALA A 106 6.17 1.94 -16.45
CA ALA A 106 5.25 1.10 -15.69
C ALA A 106 6.01 -0.06 -15.04
N PHE A 107 5.59 -0.46 -13.83
CA PHE A 107 6.12 -1.63 -13.14
C PHE A 107 5.60 -2.97 -13.72
N GLY A 108 4.56 -2.93 -14.56
CA GLY A 108 4.02 -4.12 -15.21
C GLY A 108 3.34 -5.09 -14.23
N LEU A 109 2.62 -4.53 -13.24
CA LEU A 109 1.81 -5.31 -12.30
C LEU A 109 0.76 -6.12 -13.09
N LYS A 110 0.66 -7.42 -12.83
CA LYS A 110 -0.21 -8.36 -13.55
C LYS A 110 -1.54 -8.58 -12.87
#